data_AF-A0A975FLP9-F1
#
_entry.id   AF-A0A975FLP9-F1
#
_cell.length_a   1.000
_cell.length_b   1.000
_cell.length_c   1.000
_cell.angle_alpha   90.00
_cell.angle_beta   90.00
_cell.angle_gamma   90.00
#
_symmetry.space_group_name_H-M   'P 1'
#
loop_
_entity.id
_entity.type
_entity.pdbx_description
1 polymer ?
#
loop_
_entity_poly.entity_id
_entity_poly.type
_entity_poly.pdbx_seq_one_letter_code
_entity_poly.pdbx_strand_id
1 'polypeptide(L)'
;MARQSAGRAADHNAFVRFFDRIDRALEPVFGPPPITEGEGRSGPIDAAPCPVCGRPMFEHSVQRTSSDSVLVCPVPDRLAERSEVGPLNELGMPASGRRLERYEAARAR
;
A
#
# COMPACT_ATOMS: atom_id res chain seq x y z
N MET A 1 -12.98 -21.22 -3.24
CA MET A 1 -12.81 -22.09 -4.43
C MET A 1 -11.35 -22.38 -4.78
N ALA A 2 -10.43 -21.39 -4.82
CA ALA A 2 -9.02 -21.63 -5.22
C ALA A 2 -8.15 -22.47 -4.24
N ARG A 3 -8.48 -22.49 -2.94
CA ARG A 3 -7.73 -23.21 -1.91
C ARG A 3 -7.80 -24.75 -2.02
N GLN A 4 -8.88 -25.28 -2.59
CA GLN A 4 -9.11 -26.74 -2.68
C GLN A 4 -8.42 -27.38 -3.89
N SER A 5 -7.99 -26.58 -4.88
CA SER A 5 -7.52 -27.04 -6.18
C SER A 5 -6.00 -27.00 -6.36
N ALA A 6 -5.23 -26.60 -5.35
CA ALA A 6 -3.79 -26.34 -5.46
C ALA A 6 -2.88 -27.54 -5.05
N GLY A 7 -3.43 -28.64 -4.55
CA GLY A 7 -2.67 -29.83 -4.19
C GLY A 7 -2.50 -30.80 -5.37
N ARG A 8 -1.34 -31.47 -5.49
CA ARG A 8 -1.25 -32.70 -6.32
C ARG A 8 -2.29 -33.70 -5.81
N ALA A 9 -2.93 -34.46 -6.71
CA ALA A 9 -4.03 -35.38 -6.36
C ALA A 9 -3.69 -36.37 -5.22
N ALA A 10 -2.41 -36.75 -5.05
CA ALA A 10 -1.94 -37.62 -3.97
C ALA A 10 -1.88 -36.93 -2.58
N ASP A 11 -1.76 -35.60 -2.54
CA ASP A 11 -1.46 -34.79 -1.33
C ASP A 11 -2.52 -33.71 -1.05
N HIS A 12 -3.77 -33.95 -1.45
CA HIS A 12 -4.87 -32.98 -1.38
C HIS A 12 -5.11 -32.39 0.04
N ASN A 13 -4.60 -33.06 1.09
CA ASN A 13 -4.70 -32.59 2.48
C ASN A 13 -3.42 -31.89 3.00
N ALA A 14 -2.24 -32.15 2.44
CA ALA A 14 -0.99 -31.60 2.96
C ALA A 14 -0.89 -30.08 2.74
N PHE A 15 -1.36 -29.62 1.58
CA PHE A 15 -1.38 -28.19 1.23
C PHE A 15 -2.27 -27.38 2.18
N VAL A 16 -3.48 -27.87 2.47
CA VAL A 16 -4.40 -27.21 3.41
C VAL A 16 -3.81 -27.15 4.82
N ARG A 17 -3.23 -28.26 5.29
CA ARG A 17 -2.62 -28.34 6.63
C ARG A 17 -1.41 -27.41 6.80
N PHE A 18 -0.69 -27.14 5.72
CA PHE A 18 0.41 -26.17 5.73
C PHE A 18 -0.09 -24.74 5.98
N PHE A 19 -1.11 -24.30 5.24
CA PHE A 19 -1.69 -22.97 5.45
C PHE A 19 -2.36 -22.86 6.82
N ASP A 20 -3.08 -23.89 7.28
CA ASP A 20 -3.66 -23.90 8.64
C ASP A 20 -2.59 -23.73 9.74
N ARG A 21 -1.41 -24.33 9.54
CA ARG A 21 -0.28 -24.21 10.48
C ARG A 21 0.28 -22.79 10.49
N ILE A 22 0.42 -22.18 9.31
CA ILE A 22 0.90 -20.80 9.19
C ILE A 22 -0.11 -19.84 9.81
N ASP A 23 -1.38 -19.95 9.44
CA ASP A 23 -2.43 -19.07 9.95
C ASP A 23 -2.47 -19.11 11.49
N ARG A 24 -2.41 -20.31 12.10
CA ARG A 24 -2.36 -20.46 13.57
C ARG A 24 -1.11 -19.85 14.22
N ALA A 25 0.03 -19.88 13.53
CA ALA A 25 1.27 -19.29 14.05
C ALA A 25 1.24 -17.75 13.99
N LEU A 26 0.53 -17.18 13.01
CA LEU A 26 0.47 -15.75 12.75
C LEU A 26 -0.69 -15.05 13.50
N GLU A 27 -1.76 -15.77 13.79
CA GLU A 27 -2.96 -15.26 14.47
C GLU A 27 -2.68 -14.47 15.77
N PRO A 28 -1.76 -14.87 16.68
CA PRO A 28 -1.48 -14.11 17.90
C PRO A 28 -0.82 -12.74 17.66
N VAL A 29 -0.16 -12.55 16.51
CA VAL A 29 0.59 -11.33 16.19
C VAL A 29 -0.28 -10.35 15.41
N PHE A 30 -1.03 -10.84 14.44
CA PHE A 30 -1.84 -10.00 13.55
C PHE A 30 -3.31 -9.88 13.98
N GLY A 31 -3.81 -10.83 14.78
CA GLY A 31 -5.23 -10.95 15.12
C GLY A 31 -6.09 -11.38 13.92
N PRO A 32 -7.39 -11.61 14.12
CA PRO A 32 -8.31 -11.76 13.01
C PRO A 32 -8.31 -10.48 12.17
N PRO A 33 -8.37 -10.58 10.83
CA PRO A 33 -8.50 -9.39 10.00
C PRO A 33 -9.72 -8.61 10.48
N PRO A 34 -9.62 -7.29 10.67
CA PRO A 34 -10.77 -6.50 11.08
C PRO A 34 -11.86 -6.71 10.02
N ILE A 35 -13.01 -7.25 10.44
CA ILE A 35 -14.22 -7.25 9.63
C ILE A 35 -14.70 -5.81 9.66
N THR A 36 -14.04 -4.94 8.89
CA THR A 36 -14.63 -3.65 8.61
C THR A 36 -15.87 -3.95 7.79
N GLU A 37 -17.03 -3.45 8.23
CA GLU A 37 -18.09 -3.17 7.27
C GLU A 37 -17.40 -2.42 6.17
N GLY A 38 -17.30 -3.02 4.98
CA GLY A 38 -16.52 -2.42 3.92
C GLY A 38 -16.97 -0.98 3.86
N GLU A 39 -16.07 -0.03 4.09
CA GLU A 39 -16.19 1.28 3.46
C GLU A 39 -16.11 0.98 1.97
N GLY A 40 -17.17 0.38 1.45
CA GLY A 40 -17.46 0.25 0.05
C GLY A 40 -17.57 1.70 -0.33
N ARG A 41 -16.46 2.21 -0.88
CA ARG A 41 -16.38 3.53 -1.49
C ARG A 41 -17.72 3.76 -2.17
N SER A 42 -18.53 4.60 -1.54
CA SER A 42 -19.92 4.78 -1.91
C SER A 42 -19.93 5.71 -3.11
N GLY A 43 -19.54 5.18 -4.26
CA GLY A 43 -19.37 5.96 -5.46
C GLY A 43 -18.71 5.20 -6.61
N PRO A 44 -18.88 5.69 -7.84
CA PRO A 44 -18.20 5.15 -9.01
C PRO A 44 -16.68 5.07 -8.78
N ILE A 45 -16.03 3.97 -9.17
CA ILE A 45 -14.59 3.74 -8.93
C ILE A 45 -13.73 4.84 -9.57
N ASP A 46 -14.19 5.35 -10.70
CA ASP A 46 -13.63 6.42 -11.52
C ASP A 46 -13.80 7.82 -10.89
N ALA A 47 -14.70 7.99 -9.92
CA ALA A 47 -14.83 9.23 -9.15
C ALA A 47 -13.81 9.36 -8.01
N ALA A 48 -13.03 8.30 -7.71
CA ALA A 48 -12.01 8.41 -6.67
C ALA A 48 -10.87 9.35 -7.07
N PRO A 49 -10.29 10.06 -6.07
CA PRO A 49 -9.15 10.92 -6.32
C PRO A 49 -7.90 10.10 -6.64
N CYS A 50 -7.11 10.59 -7.61
CA CYS A 50 -5.78 10.08 -7.89
C CYS A 50 -4.87 10.26 -6.67
N PRO A 51 -4.14 9.22 -6.22
CA PRO A 51 -3.22 9.34 -5.08
C PRO A 51 -2.01 10.22 -5.36
N VAL A 52 -1.77 10.52 -6.64
CA VAL A 52 -0.67 11.36 -7.11
C VAL A 52 -1.20 12.79 -7.24
N CYS A 53 -2.08 13.08 -8.20
CA CYS A 53 -2.50 14.45 -8.50
C CYS A 53 -3.79 14.93 -7.82
N GLY A 54 -4.50 14.06 -7.10
CA GLY A 54 -5.77 14.39 -6.44
C GLY A 54 -6.98 14.52 -7.36
N ARG A 55 -6.80 14.64 -8.68
CA ARG A 55 -7.90 14.72 -9.67
C ARG A 55 -8.64 13.40 -9.79
N PRO A 56 -9.94 13.40 -10.18
CA PRO A 56 -10.70 12.17 -10.28
C PRO A 56 -10.12 11.21 -11.35
N MET A 57 -10.21 9.90 -11.09
CA MET A 57 -9.65 8.86 -11.95
C MET A 57 -10.23 8.84 -13.37
N PHE A 58 -11.47 9.31 -13.59
CA PHE A 58 -12.04 9.39 -14.93
C PHE A 58 -11.32 10.38 -15.87
N GLU A 59 -10.55 11.35 -15.33
CA GLU A 59 -9.71 12.25 -16.13
C GLU A 59 -8.42 11.58 -16.61
N HIS A 60 -8.09 10.38 -16.12
CA HIS A 60 -6.87 9.66 -16.47
C HIS A 60 -7.11 8.75 -17.67
N SER A 61 -6.09 8.62 -18.53
CA SER A 61 -6.17 7.71 -19.68
C SER A 61 -5.38 6.42 -19.40
N VAL A 62 -5.96 5.28 -19.76
CA VAL A 62 -5.25 3.99 -19.70
C VAL A 62 -4.72 3.67 -21.08
N GLN A 63 -3.40 3.72 -21.25
CA GLN A 63 -2.74 3.25 -22.46
C GLN A 63 -2.48 1.75 -22.33
N ARG A 64 -3.08 0.96 -23.21
CA ARG A 64 -2.90 -0.51 -23.24
C ARG A 64 -2.06 -0.88 -24.44
N THR A 65 -0.96 -1.58 -24.21
CA THR A 65 -0.18 -2.28 -25.23
C THR A 65 -0.45 -3.79 -25.11
N SER A 66 0.14 -4.59 -26.01
CA SER A 66 0.02 -6.05 -25.92
C SER A 66 0.72 -6.64 -24.68
N SER A 67 1.70 -5.94 -24.11
CA SER A 67 2.48 -6.40 -22.95
C SER A 67 2.11 -5.68 -21.66
N ASP A 68 1.65 -4.43 -21.74
CA ASP A 68 1.56 -3.53 -20.59
C ASP A 68 0.26 -2.71 -20.59
N SER A 69 -0.10 -2.23 -19.41
CA SER A 69 -1.16 -1.23 -19.25
C SER A 69 -0.64 -0.13 -18.35
N VAL A 70 -0.54 1.09 -18.88
CA VAL A 70 -0.01 2.26 -18.19
C VAL A 70 -1.13 3.26 -17.97
N LEU A 71 -1.29 3.72 -16.72
CA LEU A 71 -2.21 4.80 -16.37
C LEU A 71 -1.48 6.14 -16.51
N VAL A 72 -2.01 7.04 -17.32
CA VAL A 72 -1.42 8.36 -17.61
C VAL A 72 -2.16 9.45 -16.84
N CYS A 73 -1.42 10.16 -15.99
CA CYS A 73 -1.90 11.33 -15.25
C CYS A 73 -2.12 12.52 -16.20
N PRO A 74 -3.24 13.26 -16.12
CA PRO A 74 -3.51 14.41 -16.97
C PRO A 74 -2.71 15.67 -16.56
N VAL A 75 -2.04 15.67 -15.40
CA VAL A 75 -1.24 16.80 -14.93
C VAL A 75 0.15 16.74 -15.58
N PRO A 76 0.56 17.76 -16.36
CA PRO A 76 1.79 17.73 -17.15
C PRO A 76 3.06 17.92 -16.30
N ASP A 77 2.96 18.63 -15.18
CA ASP A 77 4.09 18.84 -14.28
C ASP A 77 4.28 17.64 -13.35
N ARG A 78 5.55 17.33 -13.06
CA ARG A 78 5.87 16.59 -11.83
C ARG A 78 5.24 17.39 -10.71
N LEU A 79 4.27 16.79 -10.02
CA LEU A 79 3.74 17.37 -8.80
C LEU A 79 4.92 17.75 -7.91
N ALA A 80 4.85 18.91 -7.30
CA ALA A 80 5.88 19.36 -6.38
C ALA A 80 6.19 18.20 -5.45
N GLU A 81 7.47 17.78 -5.42
CA GLU A 81 7.92 16.84 -4.41
C GLU A 81 7.45 17.39 -3.07
N ARG A 82 6.82 16.55 -2.25
CA ARG A 82 6.40 16.99 -0.92
C ARG A 82 7.64 17.59 -0.27
N SER A 83 7.60 18.90 -0.06
CA SER A 83 8.67 19.59 0.65
C SER A 83 8.56 19.10 2.08
N GLU A 84 9.27 18.02 2.40
CA GLU A 84 9.51 17.64 3.77
C GLU A 84 10.46 18.68 4.34
N VAL A 85 9.88 19.77 4.84
CA VAL A 85 10.61 20.86 5.49
C VAL A 85 11.07 20.33 6.85
N GLY A 86 12.24 19.67 6.88
CA GLY A 86 12.80 19.19 8.14
C GLY A 86 13.98 18.24 7.99
N PRO A 87 14.70 17.97 9.09
CA PRO A 87 15.73 16.96 9.10
C PRO A 87 15.11 15.56 8.94
N LEU A 88 15.75 14.72 8.12
CA LEU A 88 15.36 13.32 7.92
C LEU A 88 16.14 12.39 8.85
N ASN A 89 15.55 11.24 9.17
CA ASN A 89 16.23 10.16 9.88
C ASN A 89 16.97 9.20 8.92
N GLU A 90 17.65 8.17 9.43
CA GLU A 90 18.38 7.21 8.60
C GLU A 90 17.52 6.36 7.64
N LEU A 91 16.20 6.36 7.81
CA LEU A 91 15.25 5.69 6.93
C LEU A 91 14.69 6.64 5.86
N GLY A 92 15.15 7.89 5.81
CA GLY A 92 14.62 8.90 4.89
C GLY A 92 13.23 9.40 5.26
N MET A 93 12.79 9.23 6.52
CA MET A 93 11.51 9.72 7.02
C MET A 93 11.74 11.01 7.85
N PRO A 94 10.73 11.88 8.01
CA PRO A 94 10.83 13.05 8.88
C PRO A 94 11.33 12.66 10.28
N ALA A 95 12.37 13.34 10.77
CA ALA A 95 12.89 13.09 12.10
C ALA A 95 11.85 13.52 13.15
N SER A 96 11.68 12.67 14.17
CA SER A 96 10.74 12.89 15.27
C SER A 96 11.41 12.58 16.62
N GLY A 97 10.81 13.10 17.70
CA GLY A 97 11.25 12.89 19.09
C GLY A 97 12.72 13.25 19.31
N ARG A 98 13.44 12.37 20.04
CA ARG A 98 14.86 12.54 20.40
C ARG A 98 15.78 12.86 19.22
N ARG A 99 15.44 12.37 18.03
CA ARG A 99 16.25 12.61 16.83
C ARG A 99 16.09 14.05 16.33
N LEU A 100 14.87 14.57 16.34
CA LEU A 100 14.59 15.98 16.00
C LEU A 100 15.31 16.92 16.99
N GLU A 101 15.19 16.64 18.29
CA GLU A 101 15.88 17.40 19.36
C GLU A 101 17.40 17.50 19.13
N ARG A 102 18.02 16.40 18.68
CA ARG A 102 19.45 16.37 18.38
C ARG A 102 19.80 17.27 17.19
N TYR A 103 18.97 17.31 16.15
CA TYR A 103 19.20 18.17 14.98
C TYR A 103 19.00 19.65 15.32
N GLU A 104 18.00 19.98 16.13
CA GLU A 104 17.78 21.35 16.61
C GLU A 104 18.94 21.83 17.49
N ALA A 105 19.40 21.00 18.42
CA ALA A 105 20.57 21.30 19.25
C ALA A 105 21.86 21.47 18.44
N ALA A 106 22.00 20.76 17.31
CA ALA A 106 23.12 20.92 16.40
C ALA A 106 23.05 22.20 15.55
N ARG A 107 21.85 22.64 15.14
CA ARG A 107 21.65 23.90 14.40
C ARG A 107 21.82 25.16 15.26
N ALA A 108 21.63 25.04 16.57
CA ALA A 108 21.75 26.15 17.52
C ALA A 108 23.19 26.44 17.99
N ARG A 109 24.18 25.69 17.50
CA ARG A 109 25.61 25.84 17.78
C ARG A 109 26.31 26.45 16.57
#